data_AF-A0A1N7A1R1-F1
#
_entry.id   AF-A0A1N7A1R1-F1
#
_cell.length_a   1.000
_cell.length_b   1.000
_cell.length_c   1.000
_cell.angle_alpha   90.00
_cell.angle_beta   90.00
_cell.angle_gamma   90.00
#
_symmetry.space_group_name_H-M   'P 1'
#
loop_
_entity.id
_entity.type
_entity.pdbx_description
1 polymer ?
#
loop_
_entity_poly.entity_id
_entity_poly.type
_entity_poly.pdbx_seq_one_letter_code
_entity_poly.pdbx_strand_id
1 'polypeptide(L)'
;MAGHDLGKDTRLAAATGAWICFEDEAGQTLRPPRARTWARRGQTPVVRVSGKGSGRVSIAGLVCVKPGQRGHVFYRLRIHRGRTGERRSLSEDDYATLVTAAHHQLHAPIILIWDGVNTHTSTLMRQLIAARHRWLTVVQLPAYAPDLNPVESLWST
;
A
#
# COMPACT_ATOMS: atom_id res chain seq x y z
N MET A 1 -10.33 -9.36 -24.59
CA MET A 1 -9.09 -10.13 -24.39
C MET A 1 -7.93 -9.40 -25.03
N ALA A 2 -7.10 -8.75 -24.23
CA ALA A 2 -5.76 -8.30 -24.60
C ALA A 2 -5.01 -8.14 -23.28
N GLY A 3 -4.23 -9.18 -22.92
CA GLY A 3 -3.40 -9.16 -21.74
C GLY A 3 -2.33 -8.08 -21.90
N HIS A 4 -2.34 -7.11 -20.98
CA HIS A 4 -1.21 -6.21 -20.85
C HIS A 4 -0.03 -7.06 -20.33
N ASP A 5 1.01 -7.16 -21.15
CA ASP A 5 2.13 -8.08 -21.01
C ASP A 5 2.98 -7.73 -19.78
N LEU A 6 2.70 -8.38 -18.64
CA LEU A 6 3.55 -8.42 -17.43
C LEU A 6 5.01 -8.86 -17.75
N GLY A 7 5.26 -9.43 -18.94
CA GLY A 7 6.57 -9.84 -19.42
C GLY A 7 7.52 -8.69 -19.76
N LYS A 8 7.03 -7.48 -20.08
CA LYS A 8 7.90 -6.33 -20.38
C LYS A 8 8.64 -5.83 -19.15
N ASP A 9 7.94 -5.71 -18.02
CA ASP A 9 8.52 -5.25 -16.77
C ASP A 9 9.49 -6.27 -16.19
N THR A 10 9.19 -7.57 -16.37
CA THR A 10 10.09 -8.66 -15.98
C THR A 10 11.40 -8.64 -16.77
N ARG A 11 11.35 -8.34 -18.09
CA ARG A 11 12.57 -8.16 -18.91
C ARG A 11 13.36 -6.91 -18.53
N LEU A 12 12.68 -5.80 -18.23
CA LEU A 12 13.32 -4.58 -17.75
C LEU A 12 14.01 -4.82 -16.39
N ALA A 13 13.34 -5.53 -15.46
CA ALA A 13 13.90 -5.90 -14.16
C ALA A 13 15.16 -6.77 -14.30
N ALA A 14 15.10 -7.78 -15.17
CA ALA A 14 16.25 -8.65 -15.43
C ALA A 14 17.43 -7.89 -16.05
N ALA A 15 17.18 -6.96 -16.97
CA ALA A 15 18.22 -6.16 -17.61
C ALA A 15 18.86 -5.10 -16.69
N THR A 16 18.12 -4.59 -15.72
CA THR A 16 18.56 -3.51 -14.82
C THR A 16 18.99 -4.00 -13.43
N GLY A 17 18.77 -5.29 -13.14
CA GLY A 17 18.94 -5.85 -11.80
C GLY A 17 17.94 -5.29 -10.78
N ALA A 18 16.84 -4.67 -11.23
CA ALA A 18 15.86 -4.03 -10.36
C ALA A 18 15.01 -5.04 -9.58
N TRP A 19 14.47 -4.57 -8.46
CA TRP A 19 13.37 -5.23 -7.77
C TRP A 19 12.04 -4.78 -8.36
N ILE A 20 11.12 -5.72 -8.52
CA ILE A 20 9.72 -5.42 -8.82
C ILE A 20 9.01 -5.26 -7.48
N CYS A 21 8.49 -4.07 -7.22
CA CYS A 21 7.85 -3.73 -5.96
C CYS A 21 6.40 -3.38 -6.22
N PHE A 22 5.49 -4.21 -5.74
CA PHE A 22 4.06 -3.93 -5.77
C PHE A 22 3.66 -3.14 -4.54
N GLU A 23 2.84 -2.11 -4.72
CA GLU A 23 2.42 -1.18 -3.67
C GLU A 23 0.90 -1.17 -3.52
N ASP A 24 0.42 -1.05 -2.28
CA ASP A 24 -1.00 -0.85 -1.96
C ASP A 24 -1.20 -0.26 -0.54
N GLU A 25 -2.38 0.34 -0.30
CA GLU A 25 -2.81 0.88 1.00
C GLU A 25 -3.95 0.05 1.64
N ALA A 26 -3.77 -0.33 2.91
CA ALA A 26 -4.86 -0.80 3.77
C ALA A 26 -5.21 0.21 4.87
N GLY A 27 -6.49 0.29 5.21
CA GLY A 27 -6.99 1.15 6.28
C GLY A 27 -7.80 0.38 7.33
N GLN A 28 -7.39 0.46 8.59
CA GLN A 28 -8.13 -0.12 9.71
C GLN A 28 -8.72 0.98 10.60
N THR A 29 -10.04 0.94 10.81
CA THR A 29 -10.68 1.82 11.79
C THR A 29 -10.42 1.30 13.20
N LEU A 30 -10.14 2.18 14.16
CA LEU A 30 -10.04 1.81 15.57
C LEU A 30 -11.41 1.65 16.25
N ARG A 31 -12.48 1.47 15.46
CA ARG A 31 -13.81 1.13 15.98
C ARG A 31 -13.78 -0.34 16.39
N PRO A 32 -14.31 -0.70 17.58
CA PRO A 32 -14.44 -2.10 17.95
C PRO A 32 -15.22 -2.87 16.89
N PRO A 33 -14.73 -4.04 16.42
CA PRO A 33 -15.44 -4.84 15.45
C PRO A 33 -16.76 -5.37 16.06
N ARG A 34 -17.73 -5.66 15.19
CA ARG A 34 -18.97 -6.30 15.62
C ARG A 34 -18.66 -7.75 16.03
N ALA A 35 -18.74 -8.06 17.31
CA ALA A 35 -18.47 -9.40 17.84
C ALA A 35 -19.76 -10.14 18.24
N ARG A 36 -19.66 -11.47 18.36
CA ARG A 36 -20.69 -12.29 19.01
C ARG A 36 -20.41 -12.34 20.52
N THR A 37 -21.45 -12.27 21.33
CA THR A 37 -21.36 -12.43 22.78
C THR A 37 -22.49 -13.31 23.29
N TRP A 38 -22.34 -13.85 24.50
CA TRP A 38 -23.38 -14.59 25.18
C TRP A 38 -24.38 -13.62 25.83
N ALA A 39 -25.66 -13.99 25.80
CA ALA A 39 -26.73 -13.27 26.48
C ALA A 39 -27.77 -14.26 26.99
N ARG A 40 -28.62 -13.81 27.92
CA ARG A 40 -29.75 -14.61 28.36
C ARG A 40 -30.69 -14.86 27.19
N ARG A 41 -31.26 -16.07 27.10
CA ARG A 41 -32.23 -16.43 26.06
C ARG A 41 -33.40 -15.43 26.09
N GLY A 42 -33.74 -14.85 24.94
CA GLY A 42 -34.79 -13.83 24.80
C GLY A 42 -34.36 -12.40 25.14
N GLN A 43 -33.10 -12.16 25.52
CA GLN A 43 -32.58 -10.82 25.82
C GLN A 43 -31.47 -10.42 24.84
N THR A 44 -31.68 -9.37 24.07
CA THR A 44 -30.67 -8.80 23.17
C THR A 44 -29.56 -8.13 23.99
N PRO A 45 -28.29 -8.56 23.88
CA PRO A 45 -27.20 -7.91 24.58
C PRO A 45 -26.92 -6.51 24.00
N VAL A 46 -26.82 -5.51 24.88
CA VAL A 46 -26.40 -4.14 24.52
C VAL A 46 -24.98 -3.91 25.02
N VAL A 47 -24.03 -3.83 24.09
CA VAL A 47 -22.63 -3.53 24.39
C VAL A 47 -22.37 -2.06 24.09
N ARG A 48 -22.00 -1.28 25.11
CA ARG A 48 -21.61 0.11 24.94
C ARG A 48 -20.15 0.18 24.54
N VAL A 49 -19.89 0.84 23.41
CA VAL A 49 -18.53 1.09 22.90
C VAL A 49 -18.28 2.59 22.80
N SER A 50 -17.01 3.01 22.90
CA SER A 50 -16.61 4.37 22.55
C SER A 50 -16.81 4.60 21.06
N GLY A 51 -17.82 5.40 20.68
CA GLY A 51 -18.10 5.75 19.27
C GLY A 51 -17.49 7.07 18.80
N LYS A 52 -16.97 7.90 19.73
CA LYS A 52 -16.37 9.21 19.43
C LYS A 52 -14.85 9.09 19.31
N GLY A 53 -14.29 9.60 18.21
CA GLY A 53 -12.84 9.76 18.06
C GLY A 53 -12.06 8.47 17.81
N SER A 54 -12.70 7.41 17.31
CA SER A 54 -11.97 6.22 16.87
C SER A 54 -11.09 6.60 15.68
N GLY A 55 -9.80 6.82 15.93
CA GLY A 55 -8.82 7.08 14.89
C GLY A 55 -8.80 6.01 13.80
N ARG A 56 -7.99 6.23 12.78
CA ARG A 56 -7.74 5.24 11.72
C ARG A 56 -6.25 4.96 11.68
N VAL A 57 -5.89 3.72 11.44
CA VAL A 57 -4.52 3.37 11.05
C VAL A 57 -4.53 3.08 9.57
N SER A 58 -3.63 3.71 8.84
CA SER A 58 -3.36 3.42 7.43
C SER A 58 -2.01 2.75 7.32
N ILE A 59 -1.90 1.83 6.38
CA ILE A 59 -0.70 1.05 6.12
C ILE A 59 -0.45 1.14 4.63
N ALA A 60 0.68 1.70 4.21
CA ALA A 60 1.20 1.44 2.87
C ALA A 60 2.12 0.24 2.95
N GLY A 61 1.96 -0.71 2.04
CA GLY A 61 2.75 -1.92 1.93
C GLY A 61 3.50 -1.98 0.61
N LEU A 62 4.71 -2.54 0.64
CA LEU A 62 5.46 -2.94 -0.54
C LEU A 62 5.76 -4.42 -0.45
N VAL A 63 5.38 -5.19 -1.47
CA VAL A 63 5.85 -6.55 -1.71
C VAL A 63 6.89 -6.51 -2.82
N CYS A 64 8.13 -6.83 -2.48
CA CYS A 64 9.29 -6.75 -3.36
C CYS A 64 9.73 -8.14 -3.77
N VAL A 65 9.80 -8.38 -5.08
CA VAL A 65 10.20 -9.65 -5.66
C VAL A 65 11.32 -9.46 -6.69
N LYS A 66 12.23 -10.43 -6.72
CA LYS A 66 13.30 -10.54 -7.72
C LYS A 66 13.60 -12.02 -7.95
N PRO A 67 13.62 -12.50 -9.20
CA PRO A 67 13.88 -13.91 -9.49
C PRO A 67 15.18 -14.42 -8.84
N GLY A 68 15.11 -15.59 -8.20
CA GLY A 68 16.26 -16.19 -7.52
C GLY A 68 16.68 -15.50 -6.21
N GLN A 69 15.92 -14.52 -5.73
CA GLN A 69 16.16 -13.83 -4.46
C GLN A 69 14.97 -14.03 -3.52
N ARG A 70 15.23 -13.93 -2.21
CA ARG A 70 14.17 -13.95 -1.20
C ARG A 70 13.30 -12.70 -1.35
N GLY A 71 11.98 -12.83 -1.32
CA GLY A 71 11.08 -11.67 -1.31
C GLY A 71 11.23 -10.82 -0.04
N HIS A 72 10.95 -9.53 -0.17
CA HIS A 72 10.96 -8.58 0.95
C HIS A 72 9.61 -7.89 1.08
N VAL A 73 9.24 -7.54 2.30
CA VAL A 73 8.06 -6.72 2.59
C VAL A 73 8.50 -5.50 3.37
N PHE A 74 8.09 -4.32 2.91
CA PHE A 74 8.24 -3.06 3.63
C PHE A 74 6.87 -2.49 3.90
N TYR A 75 6.69 -1.81 5.02
CA TYR A 75 5.42 -1.15 5.31
C TYR A 75 5.63 0.14 6.08
N ARG A 76 4.67 1.05 5.96
CA ARG A 76 4.62 2.29 6.73
C ARG A 76 3.25 2.47 7.36
N LEU A 77 3.24 2.65 8.68
CA LEU A 77 2.04 2.91 9.46
C LEU A 77 1.82 4.42 9.63
N ARG A 78 0.58 4.86 9.47
CA ARG A 78 0.13 6.21 9.78
C ARG A 78 -1.11 6.16 10.67
N ILE A 79 -1.00 6.73 11.88
CA ILE A 79 -2.12 6.83 12.82
C ILE A 79 -2.78 8.20 12.65
N HIS A 80 -4.06 8.19 12.30
CA HIS A 80 -4.93 9.36 12.20
C HIS A 80 -5.76 9.48 13.47
N ARG A 81 -5.67 10.62 14.17
CA ARG A 81 -6.37 10.83 15.45
C ARG A 81 -7.73 11.50 15.30
N GLY A 82 -8.10 11.90 14.09
CA GLY A 82 -9.37 12.56 13.79
C GLY A 82 -9.43 14.02 14.24
N ARG A 83 -8.29 14.71 14.30
CA ARG A 83 -8.20 16.13 14.63
C ARG A 83 -8.74 16.99 13.48
N THR A 84 -9.30 18.16 13.80
CA THR A 84 -9.74 19.13 12.79
C THR A 84 -8.56 19.50 11.87
N GLY A 85 -8.75 19.39 10.56
CA GLY A 85 -7.70 19.67 9.56
C GLY A 85 -6.69 18.53 9.34
N GLU A 86 -6.79 17.41 10.06
CA GLU A 86 -5.90 16.26 9.87
C GLU A 86 -6.23 15.51 8.57
N ARG A 87 -5.22 15.26 7.73
CA ARG A 87 -5.36 14.40 6.54
C ARG A 87 -5.85 13.02 6.97
N ARG A 88 -6.83 12.49 6.26
CA ARG A 88 -7.44 11.17 6.51
C ARG A 88 -6.95 10.09 5.56
N SER A 89 -5.78 10.26 4.95
CA SER A 89 -5.14 9.31 4.01
C SER A 89 -3.62 9.37 4.18
N LEU A 90 -2.90 8.40 3.62
CA LEU A 90 -1.47 8.53 3.42
C LEU A 90 -1.16 9.70 2.49
N SER A 91 0.02 10.27 2.68
CA SER A 91 0.55 11.37 1.89
C SER A 91 1.59 10.95 0.88
N GLU A 92 1.82 11.80 -0.11
CA GLU A 92 2.88 11.63 -1.09
C GLU A 92 4.25 11.41 -0.42
N ASP A 93 4.51 12.11 0.68
CA ASP A 93 5.73 11.93 1.49
C ASP A 93 5.79 10.56 2.17
N ASP A 94 4.65 10.02 2.62
CA ASP A 94 4.60 8.69 3.21
C ASP A 94 5.02 7.61 2.20
N TYR A 95 4.49 7.68 0.97
CA TYR A 95 4.86 6.79 -0.13
C TYR A 95 6.31 6.98 -0.56
N ALA A 96 6.73 8.22 -0.79
CA ALA A 96 8.09 8.52 -1.23
C ALA A 96 9.14 8.07 -0.20
N THR A 97 8.86 8.24 1.09
CA THR A 97 9.71 7.76 2.18
C THR A 97 9.78 6.24 2.19
N LEU A 98 8.65 5.54 2.05
CA LEU A 98 8.59 4.07 2.01
C LEU A 98 9.41 3.51 0.83
N VAL A 99 9.22 4.03 -0.38
CA VAL A 99 9.93 3.59 -1.59
C VAL A 99 11.43 3.89 -1.48
N THR A 100 11.80 5.04 -0.93
CA THR A 100 13.20 5.40 -0.71
C THR A 100 13.86 4.47 0.31
N ALA A 101 13.16 4.13 1.41
CA ALA A 101 13.67 3.19 2.40
C ALA A 101 13.85 1.78 1.81
N ALA A 102 12.91 1.31 1.00
CA ALA A 102 13.03 0.03 0.29
C ALA A 102 14.25 0.02 -0.65
N HIS A 103 14.46 1.09 -1.42
CA HIS A 103 15.63 1.22 -2.30
C HIS A 103 16.94 1.09 -1.53
N HIS A 104 17.06 1.80 -0.39
CA HIS A 104 18.25 1.75 0.44
C HIS A 104 18.50 0.35 1.03
N GLN A 105 17.46 -0.34 1.51
CA GLN A 105 17.64 -1.68 2.09
C GLN A 105 17.92 -2.75 1.03
N LEU A 106 17.31 -2.62 -0.15
CA LEU A 106 17.49 -3.56 -1.26
C LEU A 106 18.79 -3.32 -2.04
N HIS A 107 19.43 -2.16 -1.87
CA HIS A 107 20.66 -1.75 -2.55
C HIS A 107 20.59 -1.87 -4.08
N ALA A 108 19.41 -1.63 -4.66
CA ALA A 108 19.16 -1.85 -6.07
C ALA A 108 18.01 -0.96 -6.61
N PRO A 109 17.96 -0.70 -7.92
CA PRO A 109 16.86 0.02 -8.54
C PRO A 109 15.50 -0.64 -8.29
N ILE A 110 14.43 0.14 -8.36
CA ILE A 110 13.06 -0.30 -8.12
C ILE A 110 12.20 -0.02 -9.35
N ILE A 111 11.45 -1.03 -9.78
CA ILE A 111 10.27 -0.89 -10.62
C ILE A 111 9.06 -0.96 -9.69
N LEU A 112 8.45 0.18 -9.43
CA LEU A 112 7.28 0.32 -8.57
C LEU A 112 6.01 0.12 -9.41
N ILE A 113 5.16 -0.80 -8.97
CA ILE A 113 3.87 -1.12 -9.58
C ILE A 113 2.78 -0.76 -8.57
N TRP A 114 1.87 0.12 -8.97
CA TRP A 114 0.79 0.60 -8.09
C TRP A 114 -0.45 0.99 -8.88
N ASP A 115 -1.55 1.24 -8.17
CA ASP A 115 -2.81 1.67 -8.78
C ASP A 115 -2.82 3.16 -9.18
N GLY A 116 -3.97 3.64 -9.65
CA GLY A 116 -4.18 5.01 -10.08
C GLY A 116 -4.82 5.94 -9.05
N VAL A 117 -4.74 5.69 -7.75
CA VAL A 117 -5.35 6.59 -6.76
C VAL A 117 -4.79 8.02 -6.89
N ASN A 118 -5.62 9.02 -6.60
CA ASN A 118 -5.29 10.44 -6.82
C ASN A 118 -3.93 10.88 -6.22
N THR A 119 -3.51 10.27 -5.11
CA THR A 119 -2.22 10.57 -4.47
C THR A 119 -1.04 10.09 -5.34
N HIS A 120 -1.17 8.95 -6.04
CA HIS A 120 -0.14 8.40 -6.93
C HIS A 120 0.03 9.23 -8.20
N THR A 121 -1.06 9.83 -8.68
CA THR A 121 -1.07 10.61 -9.91
C THR A 121 -0.88 12.11 -9.70
N SER A 122 -0.74 12.56 -8.45
CA SER A 122 -0.67 13.99 -8.09
C SER A 122 0.57 14.67 -8.67
N THR A 123 0.48 15.99 -8.88
CA THR A 123 1.62 16.77 -9.40
C THR A 123 2.85 16.66 -8.49
N LEU A 124 2.63 16.69 -7.17
CA LEU A 124 3.68 16.53 -6.19
C LEU A 124 4.32 15.13 -6.29
N MET A 125 3.50 14.08 -6.41
CA MET A 125 4.02 12.73 -6.57
C MET A 125 4.85 12.57 -7.85
N ARG A 126 4.37 13.12 -8.98
CA ARG A 126 5.13 13.13 -10.24
C ARG A 126 6.49 13.83 -10.09
N GLN A 127 6.56 14.94 -9.36
CA GLN A 127 7.82 15.62 -9.07
C GLN A 127 8.75 14.76 -8.19
N LEU A 128 8.21 14.10 -7.16
CA LEU A 128 8.97 13.19 -6.30
C LEU A 128 9.53 11.99 -7.08
N ILE A 129 8.77 11.45 -8.03
CA ILE A 129 9.21 10.37 -8.92
C ILE A 129 10.28 10.89 -9.88
N ALA A 130 10.06 12.05 -10.51
CA ALA A 130 11.02 12.66 -11.43
C ALA A 130 12.37 12.95 -10.74
N ALA A 131 12.36 13.37 -9.46
CA ALA A 131 13.58 13.56 -8.69
C ALA A 131 14.37 12.25 -8.45
N ARG A 132 13.73 11.08 -8.62
CA ARG A 132 14.28 9.73 -8.36
C ARG A 132 14.48 8.90 -9.64
N HIS A 133 14.36 9.52 -10.82
CA HIS A 133 14.40 8.85 -12.13
C HIS A 133 15.64 7.95 -12.38
N ARG A 134 16.75 8.17 -11.64
CA ARG A 134 17.97 7.36 -11.78
C ARG A 134 17.84 5.93 -11.27
N TRP A 135 16.93 5.68 -10.33
CA TRP A 135 16.79 4.38 -9.68
C TRP A 135 15.34 3.94 -9.51
N LEU A 136 14.37 4.83 -9.74
CA LEU A 136 12.95 4.53 -9.65
C LEU A 136 12.30 4.58 -11.03
N THR A 137 11.71 3.46 -11.44
CA THR A 137 10.78 3.37 -12.56
C THR A 137 9.38 3.10 -11.98
N VAL A 138 8.36 3.79 -12.50
CA VAL A 138 6.98 3.62 -12.04
C VAL A 138 6.13 3.11 -13.17
N VAL A 139 5.40 2.03 -12.91
CA VAL A 139 4.41 1.42 -13.80
C VAL A 139 3.06 1.48 -13.11
N GLN A 140 2.09 2.10 -13.77
CA GLN A 140 0.74 2.21 -13.24
C GLN A 140 -0.12 1.06 -13.74
N LEU A 141 -0.83 0.39 -12.84
CA LEU A 141 -1.79 -0.65 -13.19
C LEU A 141 -3.03 -0.05 -13.89
N PRO A 142 -3.68 -0.80 -14.79
CA PRO A 142 -5.01 -0.44 -15.28
C PRO A 142 -5.99 -0.26 -14.12
N ALA A 143 -6.97 0.62 -14.29
CA ALA A 143 -8.00 0.83 -13.29
C ALA A 143 -8.76 -0.49 -12.98
N TYR A 144 -9.09 -0.71 -11.72
CA TYR A 144 -9.85 -1.88 -11.23
C TYR A 144 -9.21 -3.24 -11.53
N ALA A 145 -7.90 -3.38 -11.30
CA ALA A 145 -7.18 -4.65 -11.43
C ALA A 145 -6.56 -5.15 -10.11
N PRO A 146 -7.35 -5.30 -9.02
CA PRO A 146 -6.81 -5.75 -7.72
C PRO A 146 -6.23 -7.18 -7.80
N ASP A 147 -6.81 -8.05 -8.65
CA ASP A 147 -6.33 -9.43 -8.85
C ASP A 147 -4.88 -9.50 -9.38
N LEU A 148 -4.34 -8.40 -9.88
CA LEU A 148 -2.97 -8.30 -10.38
C LEU A 148 -1.97 -7.77 -9.33
N ASN A 149 -2.45 -7.40 -8.14
CA ASN A 149 -1.61 -6.86 -7.07
C ASN A 149 -1.41 -7.91 -5.95
N PRO A 150 -0.23 -8.57 -5.88
CA PRO A 150 0.04 -9.57 -4.85
C PRO A 150 0.03 -8.98 -3.43
N VAL A 151 0.11 -7.65 -3.26
CA VAL A 151 -0.02 -7.00 -1.95
C VAL A 151 -1.40 -7.24 -1.34
N GLU A 152 -2.46 -7.42 -2.11
CA GLU A 152 -3.82 -7.68 -1.58
C GLU A 152 -3.86 -8.92 -0.66
N SER A 153 -3.01 -9.92 -0.95
CA SER A 153 -2.88 -11.12 -0.10
C SER A 153 -2.28 -10.79 1.28
N LEU A 154 -1.47 -9.74 1.40
CA LEU A 154 -0.93 -9.27 2.68
C LEU A 154 -2.05 -8.79 3.62
N TRP A 155 -3.11 -8.21 3.05
CA TRP A 155 -4.23 -7.63 3.80
C TRP A 155 -5.32 -8.63 4.18
N SER A 156 -5.31 -9.81 3.58
CA SER A 156 -6.37 -10.83 3.73
C SER A 156 -6.21 -11.72 4.97
N THR A 157 -5.44 -11.30 5.98
CA THR A 157 -5.12 -12.13 7.17
C THR A 157 -6.06 -11.84 8.36
#